data_AF-A0A1V5FBV1-F1
#
_entry.id   AF-A0A1V5FBV1-F1
#
_cell.length_a   1.000
_cell.length_b   1.000
_cell.length_c   1.000
_cell.angle_alpha   90.00
_cell.angle_beta   90.00
_cell.angle_gamma   90.00
#
_symmetry.space_group_name_H-M   'P 1'
#
loop_
_entity.id
_entity.type
_entity.pdbx_description
1 polymer ?
#
loop_
_entity_poly.entity_id
_entity_poly.type
_entity_poly.pdbx_seq_one_letter_code
_entity_poly.pdbx_strand_id
1 'polypeptide(L)'
;MSKPPPPVGPTEAEALVRVRRVQRFFRAAVLAAYGGRCALTNLAIPDLLNASHIIPWHADEKRRADPRNGICLNVLHDRAFDRGLISFDDELRIIVSDRLREAEGELCELHRDHLLGLAGKKLRLPDRFLPDAAAIAYHRRKVHG
;
A
#
# COMPACT_ATOMS: atom_id res chain seq x y z
N MET A 1 -7.57 26.11 17.41
CA MET A 1 -6.89 24.88 17.89
C MET A 1 -5.50 25.26 18.36
N SER A 2 -5.12 24.94 19.60
CA SER A 2 -3.80 25.32 20.15
C SER A 2 -2.69 24.43 19.58
N LYS A 3 -1.54 25.01 19.23
CA LYS A 3 -0.41 24.31 18.60
C LYS A 3 0.25 23.39 19.65
N PRO A 4 0.54 22.12 19.33
CA PRO A 4 1.20 21.23 20.29
C PRO A 4 2.63 21.72 20.57
N PRO A 5 3.14 21.58 21.81
CA PRO A 5 4.49 21.98 22.16
C PRO A 5 5.54 21.13 21.41
N PRO A 6 6.75 21.66 21.19
CA PRO A 6 7.81 20.89 20.58
C PRO A 6 8.21 19.69 21.46
N PRO A 7 8.59 18.55 20.87
CA PRO A 7 9.05 17.40 21.63
C PRO A 7 10.35 17.73 22.37
N VAL A 8 10.47 17.27 23.62
CA VAL A 8 11.66 17.44 24.48
C VAL A 8 12.35 16.09 24.65
N GLY A 9 13.68 16.04 24.51
CA GLY A 9 14.49 14.83 24.64
C GLY A 9 15.21 14.43 23.34
N PRO A 10 16.02 13.35 23.38
CA PRO A 10 16.67 12.84 22.18
C PRO A 10 15.64 12.47 21.12
N THR A 11 15.83 13.00 19.91
CA THR A 11 14.95 12.77 18.76
C THR A 11 15.16 11.41 18.10
N GLU A 12 16.20 10.68 18.51
CA GLU A 12 16.58 9.37 17.99
C GLU A 12 16.63 8.33 19.12
N ALA A 13 15.90 7.22 18.93
CA ALA A 13 15.90 6.04 19.80
C ALA A 13 16.30 4.80 18.98
N GLU A 14 17.01 3.84 19.57
CA GLU A 14 17.52 2.66 18.85
C GLU A 14 16.42 1.87 18.11
N ALA A 15 15.24 1.73 18.73
CA ALA A 15 14.09 1.09 18.10
C ALA A 15 13.64 1.83 16.83
N LEU A 16 13.64 3.17 16.84
CA LEU A 16 13.31 3.99 15.67
C LEU A 16 14.33 3.80 14.55
N VAL A 17 15.63 3.69 14.88
CA VAL A 17 16.69 3.42 13.90
C VAL A 17 16.49 2.07 13.24
N ARG A 18 16.18 1.02 14.02
CA ARG A 18 15.90 -0.33 13.48
C ARG A 18 14.68 -0.33 12.57
N VAL A 19 13.57 0.29 12.99
CA VAL A 19 12.34 0.42 12.18
C VAL A 19 12.63 1.12 10.85
N ARG A 20 13.35 2.25 10.88
CA ARG A 20 13.74 2.99 9.67
C ARG A 20 14.58 2.15 8.71
N ARG A 21 15.52 1.35 9.22
CA ARG A 21 16.35 0.45 8.39
C ARG A 21 15.51 -0.61 7.68
N VAL A 22 14.60 -1.26 8.41
CA VAL A 22 13.73 -2.30 7.85
C VAL A 22 12.78 -1.68 6.81
N GLN A 23 12.15 -0.55 7.12
CA GLN A 23 11.28 0.17 6.19
C GLN A 23 12.03 0.61 4.92
N ARG A 24 13.25 1.14 5.05
CA ARG A 24 14.08 1.52 3.90
C ARG A 24 14.43 0.32 3.03
N PHE A 25 14.82 -0.80 3.64
CA PHE A 25 15.11 -2.04 2.92
C PHE A 25 13.86 -2.56 2.18
N PHE A 26 12.75 -2.70 2.90
CA PHE A 26 11.47 -3.16 2.34
C PHE A 26 11.05 -2.30 1.15
N ARG A 27 11.09 -0.98 1.32
CA ARG A 27 10.77 -0.03 0.25
C ARG A 27 11.66 -0.23 -0.98
N ALA A 28 12.97 -0.30 -0.78
CA ALA A 28 13.92 -0.49 -1.88
C ALA A 28 13.66 -1.82 -2.62
N ALA A 29 13.44 -2.92 -1.87
CA ALA A 29 13.19 -4.23 -2.44
C ALA A 29 11.89 -4.29 -3.25
N VAL A 30 10.80 -3.75 -2.73
CA VAL A 30 9.50 -3.71 -3.42
C VAL A 30 9.56 -2.84 -4.67
N LEU A 31 10.06 -1.61 -4.59
CA LEU A 31 10.16 -0.76 -5.79
C LEU A 31 11.03 -1.42 -6.86
N ALA A 32 12.16 -2.00 -6.47
CA ALA A 32 13.04 -2.68 -7.42
C ALA A 32 12.44 -3.98 -7.98
N ALA A 33 11.47 -4.61 -7.32
CA ALA A 33 10.72 -5.75 -7.85
C ALA A 33 9.70 -5.34 -8.92
N TYR A 34 9.17 -4.12 -8.79
CA TYR A 34 8.22 -3.53 -9.73
C TYR A 34 8.90 -2.61 -10.75
N GLY A 35 10.22 -2.61 -10.88
CA GLY A 35 10.93 -1.72 -11.82
C GLY A 35 10.71 -0.23 -11.56
N GLY A 36 10.40 0.15 -10.31
CA GLY A 36 10.12 1.52 -9.91
C GLY A 36 8.80 2.07 -10.46
N ARG A 37 7.78 1.22 -10.63
CA ARG A 37 6.49 1.62 -11.19
C ARG A 37 5.30 1.15 -10.37
N CYS A 38 4.31 2.02 -10.20
CA CYS A 38 3.02 1.67 -9.63
C CYS A 38 2.43 0.45 -10.36
N ALA A 39 1.96 -0.53 -9.60
CA ALA A 39 1.39 -1.77 -10.10
C ALA A 39 0.01 -1.59 -10.76
N LEU A 40 -0.66 -0.45 -10.51
CA LEU A 40 -2.00 -0.17 -11.06
C LEU A 40 -1.98 0.82 -12.23
N THR A 41 -1.09 1.81 -12.20
CA THR A 41 -1.10 2.92 -13.17
C THR A 41 0.19 3.05 -13.97
N ASN A 42 1.20 2.23 -13.69
CA ASN A 42 2.53 2.32 -14.30
C ASN A 42 3.30 3.63 -14.04
N LEU A 43 2.79 4.52 -13.16
CA LEU A 43 3.46 5.74 -12.72
C LEU A 43 4.88 5.41 -12.23
N ALA A 44 5.88 6.09 -12.78
CA ALA A 44 7.30 5.76 -12.61
C ALA A 44 8.11 6.87 -11.94
N ILE A 45 7.45 7.72 -11.17
CA ILE A 45 8.08 8.83 -10.42
C ILE A 45 8.30 8.32 -8.98
N PRO A 46 9.54 7.97 -8.57
CA PRO A 46 9.77 7.29 -7.30
C PRO A 46 9.27 8.03 -6.06
N ASP A 47 9.25 9.36 -6.09
CA ASP A 47 8.77 10.20 -4.97
C ASP A 47 7.25 10.12 -4.79
N LEU A 48 6.52 9.66 -5.80
CA LEU A 48 5.09 9.42 -5.76
C LEU A 48 4.74 7.95 -5.54
N LEU A 49 5.73 7.11 -5.21
CA LEU A 49 5.55 5.67 -5.00
C LEU A 49 5.82 5.27 -3.55
N ASN A 50 4.99 4.35 -3.07
CA ASN A 50 5.12 3.67 -1.81
C ASN A 50 5.27 2.16 -2.01
N ALA A 51 5.93 1.52 -1.05
CA ALA A 51 5.86 0.08 -0.88
C ALA A 51 4.77 -0.20 0.15
N SER A 52 3.61 -0.60 -0.34
CA SER A 52 2.42 -0.86 0.48
C SER A 52 2.49 -2.26 1.08
N HIS A 53 2.30 -2.39 2.38
CA HIS A 53 2.28 -3.69 3.07
C HIS A 53 0.94 -4.38 2.88
N ILE A 54 0.93 -5.63 2.40
CA ILE A 54 -0.29 -6.43 2.25
C ILE A 54 -0.84 -6.84 3.63
N ILE A 55 -0.02 -7.47 4.45
CA ILE A 55 -0.28 -7.66 5.87
C ILE A 55 0.28 -6.42 6.59
N PRO A 56 -0.55 -5.65 7.31
CA PRO A 56 -0.12 -4.41 7.94
C PRO A 56 1.11 -4.58 8.84
N TRP A 57 2.00 -3.60 8.83
CA TRP A 57 3.27 -3.61 9.58
C TRP A 57 3.16 -4.05 11.06
N HIS A 58 2.07 -3.65 11.73
CA HIS A 58 1.86 -3.94 13.15
C HIS A 58 1.32 -5.36 13.40
N ALA A 59 0.80 -6.03 12.37
CA ALA A 59 0.13 -7.33 12.50
C ALA A 59 1.09 -8.53 12.44
N ASP A 60 2.23 -8.41 11.74
CA ASP A 60 3.22 -9.50 11.63
C ASP A 60 4.65 -8.95 11.53
N GLU A 61 5.41 -9.11 12.61
CA GLU A 61 6.80 -8.64 12.66
C GLU A 61 7.73 -9.35 11.68
N LYS A 62 7.47 -10.64 11.40
CA LYS A 62 8.32 -11.46 10.53
C LYS A 62 8.18 -11.06 9.06
N ARG A 63 7.04 -10.47 8.70
CA ARG A 63 6.73 -10.01 7.33
C ARG A 63 7.07 -8.55 7.05
N ARG A 64 7.57 -7.82 8.04
CA ARG A 64 7.96 -6.39 7.91
C ARG A 64 9.01 -6.12 6.84
N ALA A 65 9.93 -7.07 6.65
CA ALA A 65 11.01 -6.99 5.68
C ALA A 65 10.77 -7.85 4.43
N ASP A 66 9.68 -8.65 4.37
CA ASP A 66 9.44 -9.59 3.28
C ASP A 66 8.86 -8.88 2.06
N PRO A 67 9.58 -8.78 0.92
CA PRO A 67 9.08 -8.09 -0.26
C PRO A 67 7.84 -8.74 -0.88
N ARG A 68 7.57 -10.03 -0.62
CA ARG A 68 6.34 -10.72 -1.06
C ARG A 68 5.11 -10.24 -0.28
N ASN A 69 5.31 -9.55 0.83
CA ASN A 69 4.28 -8.83 1.58
C ASN A 69 4.13 -7.38 1.10
N GLY A 70 4.65 -7.03 -0.08
CA GLY A 70 4.69 -5.67 -0.59
C GLY A 70 4.17 -5.52 -2.00
N ILE A 71 3.47 -4.40 -2.26
CA ILE A 71 3.04 -3.98 -3.59
C ILE A 71 3.54 -2.55 -3.82
N CYS A 72 4.13 -2.28 -4.98
CA CYS A 72 4.51 -0.91 -5.35
C CYS A 72 3.26 -0.16 -5.83
N LEU A 73 2.78 0.81 -5.06
CA LEU A 73 1.60 1.62 -5.39
C LEU A 73 1.97 3.10 -5.42
N ASN A 74 1.17 3.91 -6.11
CA ASN A 74 1.28 5.36 -5.93
C ASN A 74 0.67 5.76 -4.57
N VAL A 75 0.93 6.98 -4.11
CA VAL A 75 0.50 7.45 -2.77
C VAL A 75 -1.02 7.35 -2.56
N LEU A 76 -1.84 7.66 -3.57
CA LEU A 76 -3.30 7.59 -3.45
C LEU A 76 -3.77 6.14 -3.30
N HIS A 77 -3.25 5.24 -4.12
CA HIS A 77 -3.64 3.83 -4.14
C HIS A 77 -3.11 3.06 -2.94
N ASP A 78 -1.88 3.37 -2.51
CA ASP A 78 -1.32 2.90 -1.25
C ASP A 78 -2.26 3.26 -0.10
N ARG A 79 -2.68 4.52 -0.03
CA ARG A 79 -3.58 4.97 1.03
C ARG A 79 -4.95 4.31 0.95
N ALA A 80 -5.50 4.12 -0.24
CA ALA A 80 -6.76 3.43 -0.43
C ALA A 80 -6.69 1.96 0.00
N PHE A 81 -5.60 1.27 -0.36
CA PHE A 81 -5.35 -0.12 0.00
C PHE A 81 -5.18 -0.28 1.51
N ASP A 82 -4.29 0.50 2.13
CA ASP A 82 -4.07 0.52 3.59
C ASP A 82 -5.35 0.78 4.42
N ARG A 83 -6.32 1.49 3.82
CA ARG A 83 -7.60 1.83 4.45
C ARG A 83 -8.72 0.87 4.09
N GLY A 84 -8.42 -0.20 3.36
CA GLY A 84 -9.39 -1.21 2.94
C GLY A 84 -10.36 -0.75 1.85
N LEU A 85 -10.17 0.44 1.27
CA LEU A 85 -11.04 0.95 0.20
C LEU A 85 -10.88 0.14 -1.10
N ILE A 86 -9.68 -0.39 -1.33
CA ILE A 86 -9.39 -1.31 -2.43
C ILE A 86 -8.66 -2.55 -1.91
N SER A 87 -8.79 -3.66 -2.63
CA SER A 87 -8.02 -4.88 -2.41
C SER A 87 -7.90 -5.67 -3.73
N PHE A 88 -7.51 -6.94 -3.66
CA PHE A 88 -7.37 -7.81 -4.83
C PHE A 88 -8.03 -9.17 -4.60
N ASP A 89 -8.77 -9.66 -5.59
CA ASP A 89 -9.34 -11.03 -5.60
C ASP A 89 -8.25 -12.11 -5.80
N ASP A 90 -8.66 -13.37 -5.91
CA ASP A 90 -7.74 -14.51 -6.07
C ASP A 90 -7.01 -14.51 -7.43
N GLU A 91 -7.59 -13.85 -8.44
CA GLU A 91 -7.00 -13.63 -9.75
C GLU A 91 -6.18 -12.32 -9.82
N LEU A 92 -5.99 -11.66 -8.68
CA LEU A 92 -5.31 -10.37 -8.51
C LEU A 92 -5.95 -9.23 -9.30
N ARG A 93 -7.28 -9.24 -9.45
CA ARG A 93 -8.06 -8.11 -9.97
C ARG A 93 -8.48 -7.21 -8.82
N ILE A 94 -8.51 -5.91 -9.09
CA ILE A 94 -8.85 -4.90 -8.11
C ILE A 94 -10.31 -5.05 -7.71
N ILE A 95 -10.56 -5.15 -6.41
CA ILE A 95 -11.90 -5.04 -5.81
C ILE A 95 -11.98 -3.74 -5.03
N VAL A 96 -13.17 -3.14 -5.01
CA VAL A 96 -13.44 -1.84 -4.40
C VAL A 96 -14.54 -2.01 -3.38
N SER A 97 -14.37 -1.40 -2.20
CA SER A 97 -15.31 -1.59 -1.10
C SER A 97 -16.58 -0.79 -1.28
N ASP A 98 -17.64 -1.23 -0.60
CA ASP A 98 -18.94 -0.57 -0.65
C ASP A 98 -18.84 0.87 -0.11
N ARG A 99 -18.03 1.11 0.91
CA ARG A 99 -17.76 2.46 1.43
C ARG A 99 -17.23 3.42 0.36
N LEU A 100 -16.35 2.94 -0.54
CA LEU A 100 -15.83 3.79 -1.62
C LEU A 100 -16.87 4.02 -2.72
N ARG A 101 -17.74 3.03 -2.98
CA ARG A 101 -18.86 3.15 -3.93
C ARG A 101 -19.92 4.12 -3.43
N GLU A 102 -20.27 4.06 -2.16
CA GLU A 102 -21.22 4.99 -1.52
C GLU A 102 -20.75 6.44 -1.59
N ALA A 103 -19.43 6.66 -1.52
CA ALA A 103 -18.82 7.99 -1.65
C ALA A 103 -18.69 8.50 -3.10
N GLU A 104 -19.16 7.76 -4.12
CA GLU A 104 -18.97 8.12 -5.53
C GLU A 104 -19.48 9.53 -5.90
N GLY A 105 -20.59 9.95 -5.29
CA GLY A 105 -21.19 11.26 -5.52
C GLY A 105 -20.31 12.43 -5.06
N GLU A 106 -19.36 12.18 -4.16
CA GLU A 106 -18.40 13.16 -3.64
C GLU A 106 -17.13 13.25 -4.51
N LEU A 107 -16.94 12.30 -5.43
CA LEU A 107 -15.74 12.23 -6.26
C LEU A 107 -15.89 13.07 -7.53
N CYS A 108 -14.90 13.91 -7.80
CA CYS A 108 -14.70 14.45 -9.14
C CYS A 108 -14.28 13.34 -10.12
N GLU A 109 -14.39 13.61 -11.42
CA GLU A 109 -14.12 12.66 -12.50
C GLU A 109 -12.74 11.98 -12.35
N LEU A 110 -11.69 12.76 -12.09
CA LEU A 110 -10.34 12.24 -11.91
C LEU A 110 -10.27 11.19 -10.78
N HIS A 111 -10.89 11.47 -9.63
CA HIS A 111 -10.88 10.53 -8.51
C HIS A 111 -11.75 9.31 -8.78
N ARG A 112 -12.88 9.48 -9.47
CA ARG A 112 -13.73 8.36 -9.90
C ARG A 112 -12.94 7.40 -10.78
N ASP A 113 -12.26 7.89 -11.80
CA ASP A 113 -11.47 7.06 -12.72
C ASP A 113 -10.32 6.34 -12.03
N HIS A 114 -9.63 7.05 -11.12
CA HIS A 114 -8.47 6.51 -10.43
C HIS A 114 -8.81 5.64 -9.21
N LEU A 115 -10.05 5.61 -8.72
CA LEU A 115 -10.44 4.77 -7.59
C LEU A 115 -11.47 3.71 -8.01
N LEU A 116 -12.61 4.14 -8.54
CA LEU A 116 -13.72 3.27 -8.96
C LEU A 116 -13.46 2.66 -10.34
N GLY A 117 -12.95 3.46 -11.27
CA GLY A 117 -12.61 3.03 -12.65
C GLY A 117 -11.46 2.02 -12.74
N LEU A 118 -10.87 1.64 -11.61
CA LEU A 118 -9.90 0.56 -11.52
C LEU A 118 -10.52 -0.81 -11.22
N ALA A 119 -11.79 -0.87 -10.77
CA ALA A 119 -12.44 -2.12 -10.42
C ALA A 119 -12.33 -3.16 -11.55
N GLY A 120 -11.95 -4.39 -11.21
CA GLY A 120 -11.77 -5.51 -12.13
C GLY A 120 -10.49 -5.50 -12.97
N LYS A 121 -9.72 -4.40 -12.96
CA LYS A 121 -8.40 -4.37 -13.64
C LYS A 121 -7.41 -5.26 -12.90
N LYS A 122 -6.56 -5.95 -13.67
CA LYS A 122 -5.58 -6.88 -13.13
C LYS A 122 -4.34 -6.12 -12.62
N LEU A 123 -3.85 -6.52 -11.46
CA LEU A 123 -2.59 -6.05 -10.90
C LEU A 123 -1.45 -6.40 -11.86
N ARG A 124 -0.59 -5.42 -12.18
CA ARG A 124 0.69 -5.72 -12.84
C ARG A 124 1.59 -6.46 -11.87
N LEU A 125 2.07 -7.63 -12.26
CA LEU A 125 2.95 -8.44 -11.41
C LEU A 125 4.37 -7.87 -11.39
N PRO A 126 5.11 -8.07 -10.28
CA PRO A 126 6.53 -7.77 -10.22
C PRO A 126 7.36 -8.84 -10.94
N ASP A 127 8.58 -8.49 -11.34
CA ASP A 127 9.51 -9.42 -12.02
C ASP A 127 10.13 -10.44 -11.03
N ARG A 128 10.01 -10.16 -9.73
CA ARG A 128 10.49 -10.99 -8.61
C ARG A 128 9.60 -10.74 -7.39
N PHE A 129 9.62 -11.66 -6.42
CA PHE A 129 8.84 -11.54 -5.19
C PHE A 129 7.35 -11.32 -5.44
N LEU A 130 6.70 -12.28 -6.11
CA LEU A 130 5.25 -12.25 -6.31
C LEU A 130 4.51 -12.03 -4.97
N PRO A 131 3.45 -11.22 -4.95
CA PRO A 131 2.60 -11.08 -3.78
C PRO A 131 2.14 -12.44 -3.25
N ASP A 132 2.32 -12.65 -1.95
CA ASP A 132 1.91 -13.90 -1.29
C ASP A 132 0.38 -14.00 -1.28
N ALA A 133 -0.16 -15.08 -1.86
CA ALA A 133 -1.61 -15.27 -1.98
C ALA A 133 -2.31 -15.32 -0.61
N ALA A 134 -1.68 -15.88 0.42
CA ALA A 134 -2.24 -15.92 1.76
C ALA A 134 -2.24 -14.53 2.41
N ALA A 135 -1.27 -13.67 2.09
CA ALA A 135 -1.25 -12.27 2.50
C ALA A 135 -2.40 -11.50 1.85
N ILE A 136 -2.60 -11.66 0.53
CA ILE A 136 -3.72 -11.00 -0.17
C ILE A 136 -5.05 -11.45 0.44
N ALA A 137 -5.22 -12.75 0.68
CA ALA A 137 -6.39 -13.29 1.34
C ALA A 137 -6.56 -12.76 2.78
N TYR A 138 -5.47 -12.55 3.52
CA TYR A 138 -5.51 -11.88 4.82
C TYR A 138 -6.03 -10.44 4.68
N HIS A 139 -5.49 -9.66 3.74
CA HIS A 139 -5.91 -8.27 3.52
C HIS A 139 -7.40 -8.20 3.20
N ARG A 140 -7.89 -9.04 2.28
CA ARG A 140 -9.33 -9.12 1.96
C ARG A 140 -10.22 -9.41 3.18
N ARG A 141 -9.77 -10.25 4.11
CA ARG A 141 -10.56 -10.65 5.28
C ARG A 141 -10.45 -9.71 6.48
N LYS A 142 -9.34 -8.99 6.62
CA LYS A 142 -8.99 -8.27 7.86
C LYS A 142 -8.83 -6.77 7.67
N VAL A 143 -8.70 -6.30 6.43
CA VAL A 143 -8.45 -4.89 6.12
C VAL A 143 -9.53 -4.36 5.18
N HIS A 144 -9.86 -5.09 4.12
CA HIS A 144 -10.92 -4.73 3.19
C HIS A 144 -12.29 -4.91 3.82
N GLY A 145 -13.12 -3.89 3.73
CA GLY A 145 -14.49 -3.84 4.25
C GLY A 145 -15.28 -2.78 3.55
#